data_AF-A0A7U9T1K7-F1
#
_entry.id   AF-A0A7U9T1K7-F1
#
_cell.length_a   1.000
_cell.length_b   1.000
_cell.length_c   1.000
_cell.angle_alpha   90.00
_cell.angle_beta   90.00
_cell.angle_gamma   90.00
#
_symmetry.space_group_name_H-M   'P 1'
#
loop_
_entity.id
_entity.type
_entity.pdbx_description
1 polymer ?
#
loop_
_entity_poly.entity_id
_entity_poly.type
_entity_poly.pdbx_seq_one_letter_code
_entity_poly.pdbx_strand_id
1 'polypeptide(L)'
;MKINIYYGGRGIIDDPTLFVINKMQEILEELRVNVTRYNLYESKGAIATLPQTLKEVDGIILATTVEWYGIGGYMQQFLDACWLFGDKEQIARIYMCPVVMSTTYGEREGKLNLSTAWEILGGLPCSGICGYIENTVMLEMNEQYIRIIEKKAENMYRSISQKMACFPASNQAVKQKIAVPNSDNLTPQETERLSQYVSDDGYVQRQKEDIQELTSLFRNMLSEEGEDNEEEYLGTFRRHFKPQAGFEADYSINIEEKKKKLILSVKGPKLECYYGSLEQPDVDMHMGRSTIEDIVNGRMTFQRAFMSGAMKTRGDFRTMRTLDQIFLFEEKKQ
;
A
#
# COMPACT_ATOMS: atom_id res chain seq x y z
N MET A 1 15.42 -38.65 3.47
CA MET A 1 14.54 -37.93 2.53
C MET A 1 13.99 -36.71 3.23
N LYS A 2 14.08 -35.54 2.62
CA LYS A 2 13.59 -34.27 3.17
C LYS A 2 12.45 -33.75 2.31
N ILE A 3 11.32 -33.43 2.94
CA ILE A 3 10.15 -32.88 2.27
C ILE A 3 9.73 -31.57 2.94
N ASN A 4 9.54 -30.51 2.14
CA ASN A 4 8.98 -29.27 2.65
C ASN A 4 7.51 -29.12 2.25
N ILE A 5 6.66 -28.68 3.17
CA ILE A 5 5.26 -28.34 2.90
C ILE A 5 5.13 -26.81 2.89
N TYR A 6 4.69 -26.23 1.78
CA TYR A 6 4.33 -24.81 1.71
C TYR A 6 2.82 -24.70 1.65
N TYR A 7 2.23 -24.10 2.69
CA TYR A 7 0.79 -23.94 2.79
C TYR A 7 0.41 -22.47 2.55
N GLY A 8 -0.32 -22.24 1.46
CA GLY A 8 -0.74 -20.92 0.97
C GLY A 8 -2.17 -20.52 1.35
N GLY A 9 -2.86 -21.31 2.17
CA GLY A 9 -4.15 -20.93 2.74
C GLY A 9 -4.02 -19.90 3.87
N ARG A 10 -5.16 -19.54 4.47
CA ARG A 10 -5.23 -18.46 5.47
C ARG A 10 -5.07 -18.93 6.92
N GLY A 11 -4.95 -20.25 7.14
CA GLY A 11 -4.85 -20.82 8.50
C GLY A 11 -6.15 -20.72 9.30
N ILE A 12 -7.30 -20.70 8.61
CA ILE A 12 -8.61 -20.65 9.24
C ILE A 12 -8.90 -22.01 9.89
N ILE A 13 -9.54 -21.98 11.07
CA ILE A 13 -10.05 -23.18 11.74
C ILE A 13 -11.08 -23.82 10.80
N ASP A 14 -10.98 -25.13 10.57
CA ASP A 14 -11.77 -25.88 9.57
C ASP A 14 -11.35 -25.72 8.10
N ASP A 15 -10.08 -25.38 7.84
CA ASP A 15 -9.54 -25.47 6.48
C ASP A 15 -9.39 -26.95 6.04
N PRO A 16 -10.04 -27.39 4.94
CA PRO A 16 -9.94 -28.78 4.47
C PRO A 16 -8.56 -29.16 3.94
N THR A 17 -7.83 -28.23 3.33
CA THR A 17 -6.45 -28.45 2.88
C THR A 17 -5.54 -28.68 4.07
N LEU A 18 -5.75 -27.93 5.16
CA LEU A 18 -5.00 -28.06 6.40
C LEU A 18 -5.10 -29.48 6.98
N PHE A 19 -6.32 -30.03 7.01
CA PHE A 19 -6.55 -31.42 7.42
C PHE A 19 -5.75 -32.41 6.55
N VAL A 20 -5.83 -32.26 5.23
CA VAL A 20 -5.15 -33.16 4.30
C VAL A 20 -3.64 -33.12 4.46
N ILE A 21 -3.04 -31.94 4.57
CA ILE A 21 -1.57 -31.82 4.71
C ILE A 21 -1.08 -32.31 6.07
N ASN A 22 -1.87 -32.14 7.14
CA ASN A 22 -1.57 -32.70 8.45
C ASN A 22 -1.54 -34.22 8.36
N LYS A 23 -2.56 -34.82 7.73
CA LYS A 23 -2.62 -36.27 7.57
C LYS A 23 -1.49 -36.81 6.69
N MET A 24 -1.15 -36.11 5.60
CA MET A 24 0.01 -36.47 4.77
C MET A 24 1.32 -36.35 5.56
N GLN A 25 1.48 -35.31 6.39
CA GLN A 25 2.66 -35.12 7.23
C GLN A 25 2.83 -36.27 8.22
N GLU A 26 1.78 -36.65 8.96
CA GLU A 26 1.80 -37.80 9.88
C GLU A 26 2.34 -39.06 9.19
N ILE A 27 1.80 -39.38 8.01
CA ILE A 27 2.15 -40.59 7.25
C ILE A 27 3.61 -40.53 6.75
N LEU A 28 4.07 -39.35 6.31
CA LEU A 28 5.45 -39.19 5.87
C LEU A 28 6.43 -39.28 7.04
N GLU A 29 6.09 -38.73 8.19
CA GLU A 29 6.89 -38.84 9.42
C GLU A 29 6.96 -40.28 9.92
N GLU A 30 5.88 -41.05 9.85
CA GLU A 30 5.86 -42.50 10.13
C GLU A 30 6.83 -43.27 9.21
N LEU A 31 6.97 -42.84 7.95
CA LEU A 31 7.93 -43.38 6.98
C LEU A 31 9.37 -42.84 7.17
N ARG A 32 9.65 -42.16 8.29
CA ARG A 32 10.96 -41.57 8.65
C ARG A 32 11.43 -40.51 7.65
N VAL A 33 10.50 -39.76 7.06
CA VAL A 33 10.80 -38.59 6.25
C VAL A 33 10.94 -37.37 7.15
N ASN A 34 11.95 -36.54 6.92
CA ASN A 34 12.04 -35.26 7.61
C ASN A 34 11.11 -34.25 6.90
N VAL A 35 10.00 -33.91 7.55
CA VAL A 35 9.01 -32.98 7.01
C VAL A 35 9.15 -31.62 7.69
N THR A 36 9.28 -30.55 6.91
CA THR A 36 9.29 -29.18 7.43
C THR A 36 8.16 -28.38 6.80
N ARG A 37 7.31 -27.78 7.64
CA ARG A 37 6.14 -27.03 7.17
C ARG A 37 6.34 -25.53 7.29
N TYR A 38 6.00 -24.81 6.22
CA TYR A 38 6.03 -23.37 6.11
C TYR A 38 4.61 -22.86 5.82
N ASN A 39 4.04 -22.15 6.79
CA ASN A 39 2.77 -21.46 6.65
C ASN A 39 3.02 -20.08 6.03
N LEU A 40 2.67 -19.91 4.75
CA LEU A 40 3.03 -18.69 4.01
C LEU A 40 2.35 -17.43 4.60
N TYR A 41 1.19 -17.59 5.25
CA TYR A 41 0.49 -16.48 5.91
C TYR A 41 1.24 -15.95 7.16
N GLU A 42 2.13 -16.74 7.76
CA GLU A 42 2.95 -16.35 8.92
C GLU A 42 4.23 -15.63 8.48
N SER A 43 4.71 -15.92 7.27
CA SER A 43 5.99 -15.44 6.74
C SER A 43 5.85 -14.30 5.73
N LYS A 44 4.81 -13.45 5.81
CA LYS A 44 4.44 -12.48 4.76
C LYS A 44 5.60 -11.63 4.22
N GLY A 45 6.44 -11.06 5.10
CA GLY A 45 7.63 -10.28 4.71
C GLY A 45 8.83 -11.14 4.29
N ALA A 46 8.88 -12.40 4.74
CA ALA A 46 9.98 -13.33 4.50
C ALA A 46 9.76 -14.30 3.32
N ILE A 47 8.62 -14.22 2.60
CA ILE A 47 8.31 -15.12 1.48
C ILE A 47 9.43 -15.11 0.43
N ALA A 48 10.05 -13.95 0.17
CA ALA A 48 11.15 -13.85 -0.78
C ALA A 48 12.38 -14.68 -0.41
N THR A 49 12.59 -14.96 0.88
CA THR A 49 13.71 -15.80 1.38
C THR A 49 13.40 -17.29 1.39
N LEU A 50 12.12 -17.69 1.34
CA LEU A 50 11.71 -19.10 1.39
C LEU A 50 12.28 -19.98 0.26
N PRO A 51 12.58 -19.49 -0.96
CA PRO A 51 13.27 -20.31 -1.97
C PRO A 51 14.61 -20.89 -1.47
N GLN A 52 15.28 -20.24 -0.52
CA GLN A 52 16.52 -20.77 0.09
C GLN A 52 16.27 -22.08 0.84
N THR A 53 15.06 -22.31 1.34
CA THR A 53 14.67 -23.53 2.05
C THR A 53 14.53 -24.74 1.14
N LEU A 54 14.50 -24.54 -0.19
CA LEU A 54 14.51 -25.61 -1.20
C LEU A 54 15.90 -26.27 -1.32
N LYS A 55 16.93 -25.70 -0.69
CA LYS A 55 18.26 -26.31 -0.64
C LYS A 55 18.20 -27.67 0.06
N GLU A 56 18.76 -28.68 -0.59
CA GLU A 56 18.85 -30.07 -0.09
C GLU A 56 17.49 -30.74 0.19
N VAL A 57 16.43 -30.31 -0.52
CA VAL A 57 15.10 -30.89 -0.42
C VAL A 57 14.89 -31.90 -1.56
N ASP A 58 14.37 -33.09 -1.24
CA ASP A 58 14.09 -34.13 -2.24
C ASP A 58 12.69 -33.96 -2.87
N GLY A 59 11.75 -33.40 -2.11
CA GLY A 59 10.42 -33.11 -2.61
C GLY A 59 9.67 -32.05 -1.81
N ILE A 60 8.62 -31.50 -2.39
CA ILE A 60 7.80 -30.48 -1.76
C ILE A 60 6.31 -30.78 -1.91
N ILE A 61 5.51 -30.26 -0.99
CA ILE A 61 4.06 -30.22 -1.10
C ILE A 61 3.65 -28.76 -1.24
N LEU A 62 3.01 -28.41 -2.35
CA LEU A 62 2.39 -27.10 -2.54
C LEU A 62 0.91 -27.24 -2.21
N ALA A 63 0.50 -26.65 -1.09
CA ALA A 63 -0.84 -26.78 -0.56
C ALA A 63 -1.58 -25.45 -0.57
N THR A 64 -2.80 -25.41 -1.12
CA THR A 64 -3.63 -24.19 -1.09
C THR A 64 -5.12 -24.51 -1.03
N THR A 65 -5.88 -23.58 -0.45
CA THR A 65 -7.34 -23.67 -0.35
C THR A 65 -7.96 -22.66 -1.30
N VAL A 66 -8.79 -23.13 -2.23
CA VAL A 66 -9.51 -22.28 -3.18
C VAL A 66 -10.79 -21.81 -2.52
N GLU A 67 -10.81 -20.55 -2.10
CA GLU A 67 -11.99 -19.90 -1.52
C GLU A 67 -12.80 -19.13 -2.58
N TRP A 68 -12.12 -18.51 -3.56
CA TRP A 68 -12.75 -17.74 -4.63
C TRP A 68 -12.26 -18.19 -6.01
N TYR A 69 -11.00 -17.88 -6.33
CA TYR A 69 -10.42 -18.22 -7.62
C TYR A 69 -8.89 -18.29 -7.55
N GLY A 70 -8.33 -19.29 -8.23
CA GLY A 70 -6.88 -19.49 -8.31
C GLY A 70 -6.24 -20.01 -7.03
N ILE A 71 -4.92 -20.00 -7.01
CA ILE A 71 -4.10 -20.66 -5.97
C ILE A 71 -3.84 -19.79 -4.73
N GLY A 72 -4.41 -18.58 -4.68
CA GLY A 72 -4.22 -17.62 -3.58
C GLY A 72 -2.94 -16.78 -3.69
N GLY A 73 -2.97 -15.58 -3.11
CA GLY A 73 -1.90 -14.59 -3.26
C GLY A 73 -0.57 -15.01 -2.62
N TYR A 74 -0.59 -15.64 -1.44
CA TYR A 74 0.64 -16.08 -0.78
C TYR A 74 1.36 -17.19 -1.56
N MET A 75 0.60 -18.16 -2.10
CA MET A 75 1.18 -19.21 -2.94
C MET A 75 1.74 -18.64 -4.25
N GLN A 76 1.03 -17.69 -4.86
CA GLN A 76 1.52 -16.99 -6.05
C GLN A 76 2.83 -16.25 -5.74
N GLN A 77 2.89 -15.48 -4.65
CA GLN A 77 4.10 -14.77 -4.23
C GLN A 77 5.26 -15.73 -3.96
N PHE A 78 5.01 -16.89 -3.37
CA PHE A 78 6.04 -17.91 -3.17
C PHE A 78 6.56 -18.48 -4.50
N LEU A 79 5.69 -18.76 -5.46
CA LEU A 79 6.09 -19.24 -6.79
C LEU A 79 6.87 -18.16 -7.57
N ASP A 80 6.47 -16.90 -7.47
CA ASP A 80 7.18 -15.77 -8.05
C ASP A 80 8.55 -15.59 -7.38
N ALA A 81 8.64 -15.76 -6.06
CA ALA A 81 9.92 -15.77 -5.36
C ALA A 81 10.80 -16.95 -5.80
N CYS A 82 10.23 -18.15 -6.01
CA CYS A 82 10.97 -19.28 -6.58
C CYS A 82 11.43 -18.99 -8.01
N TRP A 83 10.64 -18.23 -8.79
CA TRP A 83 11.03 -17.79 -10.12
C TRP A 83 12.24 -16.85 -10.07
N LEU A 84 12.20 -15.82 -9.22
CA LEU A 84 13.22 -14.78 -9.13
C LEU A 84 14.48 -15.25 -8.39
N PHE A 85 14.30 -15.94 -7.26
CA PHE A 85 15.38 -16.23 -6.31
C PHE A 85 15.74 -17.71 -6.18
N GLY A 86 14.93 -18.60 -6.74
CA GLY A 86 15.16 -20.04 -6.66
C GLY A 86 16.24 -20.53 -7.61
N ASP A 87 17.17 -21.32 -7.09
CA ASP A 87 18.19 -22.05 -7.87
C ASP A 87 17.53 -23.10 -8.78
N LYS A 88 17.58 -22.87 -10.09
CA LYS A 88 16.92 -23.71 -11.09
C LYS A 88 17.54 -25.11 -11.20
N GLU A 89 18.84 -25.24 -10.95
CA GLU A 89 19.51 -26.54 -11.03
C GLU A 89 19.06 -27.46 -9.90
N GLN A 90 18.83 -26.87 -8.72
CA GLN A 90 18.29 -27.59 -7.58
C GLN A 90 16.81 -27.92 -7.81
N ILE A 91 15.99 -26.93 -8.21
CA ILE A 91 14.56 -27.12 -8.47
C ILE A 91 14.30 -28.24 -9.49
N ALA A 92 15.17 -28.38 -10.50
CA ALA A 92 15.05 -29.43 -11.52
C ALA A 92 15.09 -30.86 -10.99
N ARG A 93 15.57 -31.06 -9.76
CA ARG A 93 15.65 -32.37 -9.09
C ARG A 93 14.54 -32.59 -8.06
N ILE A 94 13.75 -31.56 -7.77
CA ILE A 94 12.75 -31.56 -6.70
C ILE A 94 11.40 -32.03 -7.25
N TYR A 95 10.86 -33.08 -6.62
CA TYR A 95 9.51 -33.54 -6.87
C TYR A 95 8.47 -32.67 -6.16
N MET A 96 7.34 -32.36 -6.79
CA MET A 96 6.30 -31.53 -6.19
C MET A 96 4.94 -32.23 -6.20
N CYS A 97 4.30 -32.33 -5.04
CA CYS A 97 2.94 -32.83 -4.91
C CYS A 97 1.96 -31.68 -4.67
N PRO A 98 1.04 -31.39 -5.60
CA PRO A 98 0.05 -30.34 -5.39
C PRO A 98 -1.13 -30.86 -4.55
N VAL A 99 -1.51 -30.12 -3.52
CA VAL A 99 -2.67 -30.43 -2.67
C VAL A 99 -3.61 -29.24 -2.67
N VAL A 100 -4.79 -29.39 -3.27
CA VAL A 100 -5.72 -28.27 -3.45
C VAL A 100 -7.13 -28.66 -3.02
N MET A 101 -7.64 -28.09 -1.94
CA MET A 101 -9.05 -28.25 -1.57
C MET A 101 -9.84 -26.99 -1.88
N SER A 102 -11.14 -27.15 -2.11
CA SER A 102 -12.08 -26.03 -2.27
C SER A 102 -13.27 -26.22 -1.35
N THR A 103 -13.80 -25.12 -0.82
CA THR A 103 -15.13 -25.07 -0.20
C THR A 103 -16.20 -24.60 -1.19
N THR A 104 -15.79 -24.30 -2.43
CA THR A 104 -16.65 -23.82 -3.51
C THR A 104 -16.36 -24.57 -4.82
N TYR A 105 -15.50 -24.04 -5.68
CA TYR A 105 -15.09 -24.63 -6.96
C TYR A 105 -13.67 -24.17 -7.32
N GLY A 106 -13.07 -24.76 -8.35
CA GLY A 106 -11.79 -24.33 -8.90
C GLY A 106 -10.57 -25.11 -8.40
N GLU A 107 -10.77 -26.17 -7.63
CA GLU A 107 -9.68 -27.01 -7.08
C GLU A 107 -8.90 -27.74 -8.18
N ARG A 108 -9.57 -28.12 -9.28
CA ARG A 108 -8.94 -28.79 -10.42
C ARG A 108 -8.01 -27.83 -11.16
N GLU A 109 -8.48 -26.63 -11.42
CA GLU A 109 -7.72 -25.53 -12.03
C GLU A 109 -6.56 -25.13 -11.13
N GLY A 110 -6.79 -25.02 -9.82
CA GLY A 110 -5.73 -24.74 -8.84
C GLY A 110 -4.64 -25.80 -8.86
N LYS A 111 -5.00 -27.09 -8.85
CA LYS A 111 -4.03 -28.20 -8.93
C LYS A 111 -3.25 -28.17 -10.25
N LEU A 112 -3.93 -27.92 -11.37
CA LEU A 112 -3.28 -27.80 -12.68
C LEU A 112 -2.32 -26.61 -12.71
N ASN A 113 -2.72 -25.48 -12.13
CA ASN A 113 -1.90 -24.28 -12.04
C ASN A 113 -0.61 -24.55 -11.24
N LEU A 114 -0.70 -25.14 -10.04
CA LEU A 114 0.48 -25.51 -9.25
C LEU A 114 1.41 -26.45 -10.02
N SER A 115 0.85 -27.46 -10.70
CA SER A 115 1.63 -28.41 -11.51
C SER A 115 2.37 -27.69 -12.63
N THR A 116 1.65 -26.85 -13.38
CA THR A 116 2.20 -26.10 -14.51
C THR A 116 3.27 -25.10 -14.06
N ALA A 117 3.03 -24.39 -12.95
CA ALA A 117 3.99 -23.44 -12.40
C ALA A 117 5.29 -24.13 -11.98
N TRP A 118 5.21 -25.29 -11.31
CA TRP A 118 6.38 -26.03 -10.91
C TRP A 118 7.14 -26.63 -12.10
N GLU A 119 6.42 -27.14 -13.11
CA GLU A 119 7.03 -27.58 -14.37
C GLU A 119 7.78 -26.44 -15.05
N ILE A 120 7.16 -25.26 -15.13
CA ILE A 120 7.78 -24.06 -15.69
C ILE A 120 9.04 -23.70 -14.91
N LEU A 121 9.05 -23.80 -13.58
CA LEU A 121 10.25 -23.58 -12.76
C LEU A 121 11.37 -24.62 -13.01
N GLY A 122 11.03 -25.74 -13.65
CA GLY A 122 11.95 -26.81 -14.07
C GLY A 122 11.82 -28.08 -13.24
N GLY A 123 10.98 -28.09 -12.19
CA GLY A 123 10.86 -29.22 -11.28
C GLY A 123 9.95 -30.34 -11.77
N LEU A 124 9.79 -31.36 -10.93
CA LEU A 124 9.15 -32.64 -11.29
C LEU A 124 7.78 -32.78 -10.62
N PRO A 125 6.66 -32.44 -11.27
CA PRO A 125 5.34 -32.62 -10.66
C PRO A 125 5.00 -34.10 -10.49
N CYS A 126 4.44 -34.43 -9.34
CA CYS A 126 3.90 -35.73 -8.97
C CYS A 126 2.37 -35.70 -8.96
N SER A 127 1.77 -36.89 -8.87
CA SER A 127 0.33 -37.00 -8.69
C SER A 127 -0.12 -36.40 -7.35
N GLY A 128 -0.72 -35.21 -7.42
CA GLY A 128 -1.33 -34.55 -6.27
C GLY A 128 -2.78 -34.95 -5.95
N ILE A 129 -3.35 -34.25 -4.97
CA ILE A 129 -4.73 -34.39 -4.48
C ILE A 129 -5.50 -33.11 -4.77
N CYS A 130 -6.74 -33.23 -5.25
CA CYS A 130 -7.69 -32.12 -5.24
C CYS A 130 -9.09 -32.62 -4.91
N GLY A 131 -9.89 -31.80 -4.23
CA GLY A 131 -11.26 -32.15 -3.89
C GLY A 131 -12.07 -30.97 -3.35
N TYR A 132 -13.38 -31.03 -3.60
CA TYR A 132 -14.35 -30.17 -2.95
C TYR A 132 -14.74 -30.78 -1.61
N ILE A 133 -14.61 -30.01 -0.53
CA ILE A 133 -15.01 -30.38 0.82
C ILE A 133 -15.73 -29.20 1.45
N GLU A 134 -17.02 -29.38 1.73
CA GLU A 134 -17.85 -28.35 2.35
C GLU A 134 -17.47 -28.10 3.82
N ASN A 135 -17.09 -29.15 4.54
CA ASN A 135 -16.70 -29.09 5.96
C ASN A 135 -15.69 -30.19 6.30
N THR A 136 -14.69 -29.87 7.13
CA THR A 136 -13.66 -30.79 7.67
C THR A 136 -14.22 -32.01 8.38
N VAL A 137 -15.40 -31.92 9.01
CA VAL A 137 -16.06 -33.07 9.65
C VAL A 137 -16.33 -34.19 8.63
N MET A 138 -16.65 -33.87 7.37
CA MET A 138 -16.84 -34.87 6.32
C MET A 138 -15.54 -35.59 5.94
N LEU A 139 -14.39 -34.90 6.04
CA LEU A 139 -13.08 -35.51 5.82
C LEU A 139 -12.73 -36.46 6.97
N GLU A 140 -12.95 -36.02 8.20
CA GLU A 140 -12.62 -36.77 9.42
C GLU A 140 -13.44 -38.05 9.57
N MET A 141 -14.74 -37.98 9.27
CA MET A 141 -15.65 -39.11 9.46
C MET A 141 -15.64 -40.11 8.29
N ASN A 142 -14.98 -39.80 7.16
CA ASN A 142 -14.98 -40.63 5.98
C ASN A 142 -13.66 -41.38 5.78
N GLU A 143 -13.63 -42.65 6.20
CA GLU A 143 -12.47 -43.54 6.05
C GLU A 143 -11.99 -43.68 4.60
N GLN A 144 -12.89 -43.57 3.60
CA GLN A 144 -12.49 -43.65 2.20
C GLN A 144 -11.64 -42.46 1.77
N TYR A 145 -11.96 -41.26 2.27
CA TYR A 145 -11.18 -40.06 2.00
C TYR A 145 -9.82 -40.11 2.67
N ILE A 146 -9.75 -40.57 3.91
CA ILE A 146 -8.48 -40.82 4.61
C ILE A 146 -7.61 -41.79 3.81
N ARG A 147 -8.19 -42.90 3.33
CA ARG A 147 -7.47 -43.89 2.51
C ARG A 147 -6.97 -43.33 1.18
N ILE A 148 -7.68 -42.36 0.59
CA ILE A 148 -7.21 -41.66 -0.62
C ILE A 148 -5.97 -40.82 -0.28
N ILE A 149 -6.00 -40.08 0.83
CA ILE A 149 -4.87 -39.27 1.30
C ILE A 149 -3.64 -40.16 1.57
N GLU A 150 -3.84 -41.29 2.26
CA GLU A 150 -2.79 -42.27 2.54
C GLU A 150 -2.11 -42.79 1.28
N LYS A 151 -2.91 -43.28 0.33
CA LYS A 151 -2.39 -43.76 -0.95
C LYS A 151 -1.63 -42.67 -1.70
N LYS A 152 -2.06 -41.42 -1.60
CA LYS A 152 -1.41 -40.29 -2.29
C LYS A 152 -0.10 -39.90 -1.62
N ALA A 153 -0.03 -39.89 -0.29
CA ALA A 153 1.22 -39.70 0.45
C ALA A 153 2.23 -40.82 0.15
N GLU A 154 1.79 -42.09 0.15
CA GLU A 154 2.65 -43.23 -0.18
C GLU A 154 3.16 -43.16 -1.63
N ASN A 155 2.28 -42.82 -2.58
CA ASN A 155 2.67 -42.64 -3.97
C ASN A 155 3.72 -41.53 -4.12
N MET A 156 3.56 -40.40 -3.41
CA MET A 156 4.56 -39.32 -3.39
C MET A 156 5.90 -39.82 -2.84
N TYR A 157 5.89 -40.49 -1.69
CA TYR A 157 7.07 -41.08 -1.09
C TYR A 157 7.79 -42.01 -2.07
N ARG A 158 7.03 -42.88 -2.76
CA ARG A 158 7.58 -43.84 -3.73
C ARG A 158 8.20 -43.13 -4.93
N SER A 159 7.53 -42.11 -5.49
CA SER A 159 8.06 -41.34 -6.62
C SER A 159 9.40 -40.70 -6.30
N ILE A 160 9.55 -40.14 -5.09
CA ILE A 160 10.78 -39.47 -4.65
C ILE A 160 11.88 -40.50 -4.36
N SER A 161 11.58 -41.50 -3.53
CA SER A 161 12.54 -42.51 -3.10
C SER A 161 13.10 -43.34 -4.27
N GLN A 162 12.27 -43.63 -5.28
CA GLN A 162 12.69 -44.37 -6.48
C GLN A 162 13.23 -43.47 -7.59
N LYS A 163 13.24 -42.14 -7.39
CA LYS A 163 13.62 -41.16 -8.42
C LYS A 163 12.91 -41.42 -9.75
N MET A 164 11.58 -41.55 -9.69
CA MET A 164 10.78 -41.90 -10.84
C MET A 164 10.95 -40.86 -11.96
N ALA A 165 11.27 -41.31 -13.16
CA ALA A 165 11.47 -40.41 -14.29
C ALA A 165 10.15 -39.75 -14.72
N CYS A 166 10.21 -38.46 -15.03
CA CYS A 166 9.10 -37.71 -15.63
C CYS A 166 9.39 -37.47 -17.12
N PHE A 167 8.34 -37.53 -17.94
CA PHE A 167 8.46 -37.08 -19.32
C PHE A 167 8.71 -35.57 -19.37
N PRO A 168 9.52 -35.07 -20.32
CA PRO A 168 9.72 -33.65 -20.49
C PRO A 168 8.41 -32.99 -20.94
N ALA A 169 7.98 -31.98 -20.20
CA ALA A 169 6.77 -31.23 -20.55
C ALA A 169 7.07 -30.18 -21.65
N SER A 170 6.06 -29.83 -22.45
CA SER A 170 6.24 -28.90 -23.58
C SER A 170 6.67 -27.50 -23.13
N ASN A 171 6.14 -27.03 -21.99
CA ASN A 171 6.54 -25.79 -21.33
C ASN A 171 8.03 -25.77 -20.93
N GLN A 172 8.57 -26.90 -20.45
CA GLN A 172 10.00 -27.06 -20.14
C GLN A 172 10.86 -27.03 -21.41
N ALA A 173 10.42 -27.71 -22.46
CA ALA A 173 11.14 -27.76 -23.74
C ALA A 173 11.18 -26.39 -24.45
N VAL A 174 10.12 -25.58 -24.34
CA VAL A 174 10.04 -24.24 -24.93
C VAL A 174 10.95 -23.26 -24.19
N LYS A 175 11.04 -23.33 -22.86
CA LYS A 175 11.98 -22.53 -22.06
C LYS A 175 13.42 -22.70 -22.50
N GLN A 176 13.86 -23.95 -22.74
CA GLN A 176 15.21 -24.24 -23.21
C GLN A 176 15.52 -23.63 -24.59
N LYS A 177 14.49 -23.35 -25.41
CA LYS A 177 14.65 -22.87 -26.80
C LYS A 177 14.45 -21.36 -26.96
N ILE A 178 13.64 -20.71 -26.12
CA ILE A 178 13.17 -19.33 -26.35
C ILE A 178 13.61 -18.37 -25.23
N ALA A 179 13.89 -18.84 -24.02
CA ALA A 179 14.17 -17.97 -22.89
C ALA A 179 15.69 -17.82 -22.63
N VAL A 180 16.34 -16.95 -23.42
CA VAL A 180 17.39 -16.09 -22.87
C VAL A 180 16.77 -14.69 -22.73
N PRO A 181 15.98 -14.41 -21.68
CA PRO A 181 16.00 -13.04 -21.21
C PRO A 181 17.42 -12.79 -20.69
N ASN A 182 17.93 -11.59 -20.88
CA ASN A 182 19.09 -11.13 -20.13
C ASN A 182 18.73 -11.15 -18.64
N SER A 183 18.81 -12.32 -18.00
CA SER A 183 18.96 -12.39 -16.56
C SER A 183 20.36 -11.88 -16.31
N ASP A 184 20.49 -10.74 -15.66
CA ASP A 184 21.72 -10.40 -14.96
C ASP A 184 22.19 -11.68 -14.27
N ASN A 185 23.36 -12.19 -14.66
CA ASN A 185 23.90 -13.47 -14.20
C ASN A 185 24.33 -13.34 -12.73
N LEU A 186 23.35 -13.10 -11.86
CA LEU A 186 23.54 -13.12 -10.42
C LEU A 186 23.85 -14.56 -10.05
N THR A 187 25.00 -14.75 -9.41
CA THR A 187 25.35 -16.00 -8.77
C THR A 187 24.28 -16.35 -7.72
N PRO A 188 24.09 -17.64 -7.39
CA PRO A 188 23.16 -18.05 -6.34
C PRO A 188 23.34 -17.28 -5.01
N GLN A 189 24.57 -16.86 -4.71
CA GLN A 189 24.90 -16.06 -3.54
C GLN A 189 24.40 -14.61 -3.63
N GLU A 190 24.50 -13.98 -4.80
CA GLU A 190 23.99 -12.62 -5.02
C GLU A 190 22.46 -12.59 -4.99
N THR A 191 21.82 -13.59 -5.59
CA THR A 191 20.38 -13.81 -5.56
C THR A 191 19.87 -14.00 -4.12
N GLU A 192 20.59 -14.76 -3.30
CA GLU A 192 20.29 -14.96 -1.89
C GLU A 192 20.36 -13.65 -1.09
N ARG A 193 21.42 -12.85 -1.28
CA ARG A 193 21.53 -11.51 -0.67
C ARG A 193 20.40 -10.58 -1.11
N LEU A 194 20.03 -10.62 -2.39
CA LEU A 194 18.96 -9.78 -2.93
C LEU A 194 17.59 -10.18 -2.35
N SER A 195 17.35 -11.48 -2.16
CA SER A 195 16.14 -11.96 -1.49
C SER A 195 16.04 -11.50 -0.03
N GLN A 196 17.17 -11.48 0.69
CA GLN A 196 17.22 -10.93 2.06
C GLN A 196 16.95 -9.43 2.06
N TYR A 197 17.51 -8.69 1.10
CA TYR A 197 17.28 -7.25 0.96
C TYR A 197 15.82 -6.91 0.66
N VAL A 198 15.17 -7.66 -0.23
CA VAL A 198 13.73 -7.47 -0.56
C VAL A 198 12.83 -7.82 0.62
N SER A 199 13.23 -8.78 1.45
CA SER A 199 12.51 -9.17 2.67
C SER A 199 12.77 -8.26 3.87
N ASP A 200 13.76 -7.36 3.80
CA ASP A 200 14.07 -6.44 4.89
C ASP A 200 13.12 -5.24 4.87
N ASP A 201 12.01 -5.37 5.59
CA ASP A 201 11.03 -4.29 5.83
C ASP A 201 11.68 -3.05 6.47
N GLY A 202 12.89 -3.15 7.04
CA GLY A 202 13.62 -2.03 7.64
C GLY A 202 13.96 -0.92 6.65
N TYR A 203 14.19 -1.22 5.36
CA TYR A 203 14.42 -0.18 4.35
C TYR A 203 13.14 0.58 3.99
N VAL A 204 11.99 -0.12 3.96
CA VAL A 204 10.67 0.48 3.69
C VAL A 204 10.16 1.23 4.92
N GLN A 205 10.44 0.73 6.12
CA GLN A 205 10.19 1.44 7.37
C GLN A 205 11.07 2.69 7.49
N ARG A 206 12.37 2.61 7.17
CA ARG A 206 13.23 3.81 7.09
C ARG A 206 12.71 4.82 6.08
N GLN A 207 12.31 4.42 4.87
CA GLN A 207 11.70 5.38 3.93
C GLN A 207 10.40 5.99 4.46
N LYS A 208 9.57 5.24 5.20
CA LYS A 208 8.35 5.76 5.81
C LYS A 208 8.64 6.67 7.00
N GLU A 209 9.63 6.32 7.81
CA GLU A 209 10.16 7.14 8.91
C GLU A 209 10.78 8.42 8.36
N ASP A 210 11.61 8.33 7.32
CA ASP A 210 12.19 9.47 6.60
C ASP A 210 11.10 10.34 5.97
N ILE A 211 10.04 9.76 5.39
CA ILE A 211 8.89 10.54 4.89
C ILE A 211 8.14 11.20 6.05
N GLN A 212 7.96 10.50 7.18
CA GLN A 212 7.32 11.07 8.37
C GLN A 212 8.19 12.16 9.01
N GLU A 213 9.50 12.01 9.00
CA GLU A 213 10.49 12.96 9.48
C GLU A 213 10.57 14.16 8.54
N LEU A 214 10.55 13.98 7.22
CA LEU A 214 10.40 15.05 6.25
C LEU A 214 9.06 15.76 6.41
N THR A 215 7.98 15.03 6.68
CA THR A 215 6.65 15.62 6.92
C THR A 215 6.61 16.37 8.25
N SER A 216 7.31 15.89 9.29
CA SER A 216 7.41 16.59 10.57
C SER A 216 8.35 17.78 10.47
N LEU A 217 9.43 17.72 9.68
CA LEU A 217 10.29 18.86 9.32
C LEU A 217 9.52 19.89 8.51
N PHE A 218 8.74 19.49 7.50
CA PHE A 218 7.88 20.40 6.76
C PHE A 218 6.79 21.00 7.63
N ARG A 219 6.18 20.23 8.52
CA ARG A 219 5.20 20.73 9.49
C ARG A 219 5.84 21.66 10.51
N ASN A 220 7.07 21.35 10.94
CA ASN A 220 7.83 22.17 11.86
C ASN A 220 8.26 23.47 11.19
N MET A 221 8.79 23.43 9.96
CA MET A 221 9.09 24.62 9.15
C MET A 221 7.83 25.45 8.84
N LEU A 222 6.69 24.81 8.53
CA LEU A 222 5.39 25.50 8.36
C LEU A 222 4.84 26.07 9.68
N SER A 223 5.18 25.48 10.83
CA SER A 223 4.82 26.02 12.15
C SER A 223 5.80 27.05 12.68
N GLU A 224 7.06 27.02 12.24
CA GLU A 224 8.08 28.07 12.48
C GLU A 224 7.85 29.27 11.55
N GLU A 225 7.30 29.08 10.35
CA GLU A 225 6.74 30.15 9.50
C GLU A 225 5.37 30.67 10.03
N GLY A 226 4.87 30.07 11.12
CA GLY A 226 3.69 30.49 11.87
C GLY A 226 3.99 31.50 12.99
N GLU A 227 5.20 32.05 13.07
CA GLU A 227 5.44 33.26 13.85
C GLU A 227 4.83 34.46 13.13
N ASP A 228 3.66 34.89 13.64
CA ASP A 228 3.02 36.20 13.53
C ASP A 228 3.72 37.14 12.51
N ASN A 229 3.43 36.94 11.23
CA ASN A 229 3.91 37.84 10.18
C ASN A 229 3.13 39.15 10.33
N GLU A 230 3.60 40.03 11.23
CA GLU A 230 2.95 41.28 11.65
C GLU A 230 2.75 42.27 10.48
N GLU A 231 3.19 41.94 9.27
CA GLU A 231 3.06 42.77 8.07
C GLU A 231 2.23 42.15 6.92
N GLU A 232 1.68 40.94 7.10
CA GLU A 232 1.11 40.08 6.02
C GLU A 232 0.14 40.79 5.06
N TYR A 233 -0.63 41.77 5.54
CA TYR A 233 -1.54 42.57 4.70
C TYR A 233 -1.13 44.05 4.57
N LEU A 234 -0.23 44.55 5.43
CA LEU A 234 0.13 45.98 5.45
C LEU A 234 0.72 46.45 4.11
N GLY A 235 1.62 45.63 3.55
CA GLY A 235 2.27 45.93 2.27
C GLY A 235 1.28 45.98 1.10
N THR A 236 0.30 45.08 1.07
CA THR A 236 -0.63 44.98 -0.05
C THR A 236 -1.67 46.10 -0.06
N PHE A 237 -2.19 46.47 1.12
CA PHE A 237 -3.08 47.63 1.24
C PHE A 237 -2.35 48.93 0.90
N ARG A 238 -1.09 49.12 1.34
CA ARG A 238 -0.29 50.32 0.97
C ARG A 238 -0.05 50.43 -0.53
N ARG A 239 0.18 49.31 -1.23
CA ARG A 239 0.44 49.29 -2.69
C ARG A 239 -0.80 49.61 -3.54
N HIS A 240 -1.99 49.19 -3.09
CA HIS A 240 -3.22 49.32 -3.88
C HIS A 240 -4.10 50.52 -3.48
N PHE A 241 -3.64 51.33 -2.54
CA PHE A 241 -4.33 52.53 -2.10
C PHE A 241 -4.31 53.62 -3.17
N LYS A 242 -5.49 54.08 -3.58
CA LYS A 242 -5.68 55.27 -4.39
C LYS A 242 -6.36 56.36 -3.56
N PRO A 243 -5.68 57.49 -3.33
CA PRO A 243 -6.23 58.56 -2.51
C PRO A 243 -7.44 59.21 -3.18
N GLN A 244 -8.48 59.45 -2.38
CA GLN A 244 -9.67 60.19 -2.79
C GLN A 244 -9.71 61.52 -2.04
N ALA A 245 -9.80 62.63 -2.79
CA ALA A 245 -9.80 63.97 -2.20
C ALA A 245 -11.06 64.19 -1.34
N GLY A 246 -10.85 64.66 -0.10
CA GLY A 246 -11.94 65.00 0.83
C GLY A 246 -12.59 63.83 1.55
N PHE A 247 -11.96 62.65 1.57
CA PHE A 247 -12.45 61.47 2.29
C PHE A 247 -11.58 61.15 3.50
N GLU A 248 -12.21 60.99 4.66
CA GLU A 248 -11.57 60.57 5.90
C GLU A 248 -12.42 59.47 6.56
N ALA A 249 -11.81 58.34 6.90
CA ALA A 249 -12.48 57.23 7.56
C ALA A 249 -11.50 56.27 8.22
N ASP A 250 -11.90 55.73 9.37
CA ASP A 250 -11.17 54.71 10.12
C ASP A 250 -11.88 53.36 10.06
N TYR A 251 -11.17 52.35 9.55
CA TYR A 251 -11.67 50.99 9.39
C TYR A 251 -10.94 50.03 10.33
N SER A 252 -11.71 49.11 10.93
CA SER A 252 -11.21 48.00 11.74
C SER A 252 -11.62 46.69 11.11
N ILE A 253 -10.66 45.80 10.82
CA ILE A 253 -10.90 44.47 10.24
C ILE A 253 -10.45 43.41 11.24
N ASN A 254 -11.40 42.61 11.70
CA ASN A 254 -11.16 41.45 12.53
C ASN A 254 -11.12 40.18 11.67
N ILE A 255 -9.92 39.61 11.51
CA ILE A 255 -9.67 38.40 10.73
C ILE A 255 -9.70 37.21 11.69
N GLU A 256 -10.59 36.24 11.42
CA GLU A 256 -10.61 34.99 12.19
C GLU A 256 -9.22 34.34 12.19
N GLU A 257 -8.78 33.81 13.33
CA GLU A 257 -7.44 33.24 13.57
C GLU A 257 -6.31 34.26 13.86
N LYS A 258 -6.50 35.58 13.70
CA LYS A 258 -5.53 36.60 14.16
C LYS A 258 -5.90 37.21 15.52
N LYS A 259 -4.90 37.40 16.38
CA LYS A 259 -5.07 38.00 17.71
C LYS A 259 -5.26 39.53 17.68
N LYS A 260 -4.73 40.21 16.66
CA LYS A 260 -4.79 41.68 16.49
C LYS A 260 -5.66 42.05 15.29
N LYS A 261 -6.47 43.11 15.42
CA LYS A 261 -7.27 43.63 14.30
C LYS A 261 -6.40 44.45 13.36
N LEU A 262 -6.70 44.41 12.06
CA LEU A 262 -6.06 45.26 11.06
C LEU A 262 -6.80 46.61 11.00
N ILE A 263 -6.08 47.70 11.23
CA ILE A 263 -6.62 49.06 11.21
C ILE A 263 -6.16 49.78 9.96
N LEU A 264 -7.10 50.40 9.24
CA LEU A 264 -6.86 51.25 8.08
C LEU A 264 -7.42 52.65 8.38
N SER A 265 -6.55 53.64 8.57
CA SER A 265 -6.95 55.04 8.76
C SER A 265 -6.65 55.83 7.50
N VAL A 266 -7.69 56.35 6.87
CA VAL A 266 -7.60 57.14 5.64
C VAL A 266 -7.81 58.61 5.99
N LYS A 267 -6.84 59.46 5.70
CA LYS A 267 -6.92 60.92 5.90
C LYS A 267 -6.54 61.63 4.60
N GLY A 268 -7.51 61.75 3.69
CA GLY A 268 -7.32 62.34 2.36
C GLY A 268 -6.25 61.59 1.54
N PRO A 269 -5.07 62.20 1.29
CA PRO A 269 -4.01 61.55 0.52
C PRO A 269 -3.18 60.52 1.28
N LYS A 270 -3.36 60.37 2.61
CA LYS A 270 -2.54 59.49 3.46
C LYS A 270 -3.34 58.29 3.93
N LEU A 271 -2.71 57.12 3.85
CA LEU A 271 -3.18 55.87 4.46
C LEU A 271 -2.21 55.46 5.57
N GLU A 272 -2.72 55.31 6.78
CA GLU A 272 -2.04 54.64 7.89
C GLU A 272 -2.64 53.25 8.05
N CYS A 273 -1.76 52.23 8.08
CA CYS A 273 -2.15 50.83 8.11
C CYS A 273 -1.26 50.11 9.11
N TYR A 274 -1.87 49.52 10.15
CA TYR A 274 -1.19 48.85 11.26
C TYR A 274 -2.11 47.81 11.93
N TYR A 275 -1.53 46.86 12.66
CA TYR A 275 -2.29 45.94 13.51
C TYR A 275 -2.40 46.48 14.93
N GLY A 276 -3.61 46.52 15.48
CA GLY A 276 -3.84 47.05 16.81
C GLY A 276 -5.31 47.02 17.22
N SER A 277 -5.66 47.88 18.17
CA SER A 277 -7.03 48.09 18.62
C SER A 277 -7.37 49.57 18.47
N LEU A 278 -8.49 49.87 17.81
CA LEU A 278 -9.05 51.21 17.73
C LEU A 278 -10.37 51.21 18.53
N GLU A 279 -10.54 52.17 19.44
CA GLU A 279 -11.70 52.20 20.35
C GLU A 279 -13.01 52.59 19.64
N GLN A 280 -12.94 53.39 18.57
CA GLN A 280 -14.10 53.85 17.80
C GLN A 280 -13.81 53.93 16.28
N PRO A 281 -13.81 52.81 15.54
CA PRO A 281 -13.76 52.83 14.08
C PRO A 281 -15.10 53.29 13.48
N ASP A 282 -15.05 53.99 12.33
CA ASP A 282 -16.24 54.35 11.53
C ASP A 282 -16.92 53.10 10.95
N VAL A 283 -16.13 52.06 10.66
CA VAL A 283 -16.60 50.74 10.20
C VAL A 283 -15.76 49.63 10.84
N ASP A 284 -16.42 48.74 11.59
CA ASP A 284 -15.83 47.49 12.10
C ASP A 284 -16.32 46.31 11.24
N MET A 285 -15.38 45.54 10.70
CA MET A 285 -15.61 44.42 9.80
C MET A 285 -15.09 43.13 10.43
N HIS A 286 -15.78 42.02 10.18
CA HIS A 286 -15.38 40.70 10.64
C HIS A 286 -15.50 39.70 9.50
N MET A 287 -14.41 38.97 9.23
CA MET A 287 -14.34 38.01 8.13
C MET A 287 -13.30 36.91 8.41
N GLY A 288 -13.44 35.77 7.75
CA GLY A 288 -12.45 34.69 7.79
C GLY A 288 -11.18 34.99 6.98
N ARG A 289 -10.11 34.22 7.23
CA ARG A 289 -8.83 34.33 6.51
C ARG A 289 -8.98 34.16 5.00
N SER A 290 -9.74 33.15 4.57
CA SER A 290 -10.00 32.90 3.13
C SER A 290 -10.67 34.09 2.44
N THR A 291 -11.61 34.76 3.12
CA THR A 291 -12.34 35.91 2.57
C THR A 291 -11.42 37.11 2.35
N ILE A 292 -10.50 37.43 3.29
CA ILE A 292 -9.57 38.54 3.11
C ILE A 292 -8.52 38.23 2.03
N GLU A 293 -8.05 36.99 1.94
CA GLU A 293 -7.15 36.56 0.88
C GLU A 293 -7.80 36.68 -0.50
N ASP A 294 -9.06 36.31 -0.66
CA ASP A 294 -9.79 36.48 -1.91
C ASP A 294 -10.00 37.96 -2.29
N ILE A 295 -10.19 38.84 -1.30
CA ILE A 295 -10.32 40.29 -1.53
C ILE A 295 -8.97 40.89 -1.96
N VAL A 296 -7.90 40.59 -1.23
CA VAL A 296 -6.56 41.12 -1.49
C VAL A 296 -6.00 40.64 -2.83
N ASN A 297 -6.39 39.43 -3.26
CA ASN A 297 -6.04 38.87 -4.58
C ASN A 297 -7.01 39.30 -5.71
N GLY A 298 -7.96 40.20 -5.44
CA GLY A 298 -8.88 40.74 -6.45
C GLY A 298 -9.95 39.76 -6.96
N ARG A 299 -10.10 38.58 -6.34
CA ARG A 299 -11.13 37.58 -6.68
C ARG A 299 -12.49 37.94 -6.07
N MET A 300 -12.48 38.78 -5.04
CA MET A 300 -13.65 39.24 -4.29
C MET A 300 -13.53 40.76 -4.04
N THR A 301 -14.64 41.40 -3.68
CA THR A 301 -14.70 42.82 -3.26
C THR A 301 -15.35 42.90 -1.88
N PHE A 302 -15.05 43.94 -1.09
CA PHE A 302 -15.65 44.13 0.24
C PHE A 302 -17.19 44.16 0.15
N GLN A 303 -17.76 44.84 -0.85
CA GLN A 303 -19.21 44.87 -1.05
C GLN A 303 -19.79 43.46 -1.34
N ARG A 304 -19.16 42.67 -2.20
CA ARG A 304 -19.59 41.29 -2.50
C ARG A 304 -19.48 40.36 -1.30
N ALA A 305 -18.39 40.47 -0.53
CA ALA A 305 -18.19 39.68 0.68
C ALA A 305 -19.26 39.98 1.75
N PHE A 306 -19.70 41.24 1.85
CA PHE A 306 -20.83 41.61 2.71
C PHE A 306 -22.16 41.03 2.20
N MET A 307 -22.44 41.19 0.89
CA MET A 307 -23.69 40.71 0.29
C MET A 307 -23.84 39.19 0.33
N SER A 308 -22.74 38.43 0.27
CA SER A 308 -22.75 36.96 0.37
C SER A 308 -22.84 36.44 1.81
N GLY A 309 -22.73 37.32 2.81
CA GLY A 309 -22.69 36.95 4.23
C GLY A 309 -21.32 36.45 4.71
N ALA A 310 -20.29 36.41 3.84
CA ALA A 310 -18.93 36.01 4.18
C ALA A 310 -18.17 37.06 5.03
N MET A 311 -18.68 38.28 5.09
CA MET A 311 -18.20 39.37 5.94
C MET A 311 -19.38 39.99 6.71
N LYS A 312 -19.20 40.22 8.01
CA LYS A 312 -20.13 40.98 8.85
C LYS A 312 -19.58 42.39 9.08
N THR A 313 -20.42 43.41 9.02
CA THR A 313 -19.99 44.81 9.22
C THR A 313 -20.88 45.55 10.21
N ARG A 314 -20.30 46.46 10.99
CA ARG A 314 -20.98 47.40 11.88
C ARG A 314 -20.40 48.80 11.63
N GLY A 315 -21.20 49.73 11.10
CA GLY A 315 -20.77 51.08 10.71
C GLY A 315 -21.61 51.65 9.57
N ASP A 316 -21.20 52.78 9.00
CA ASP A 316 -21.87 53.34 7.82
C ASP A 316 -21.55 52.54 6.55
N PHE A 317 -22.60 52.02 5.91
CA PHE A 317 -22.52 51.25 4.67
C PHE A 317 -21.92 52.06 3.51
N ARG A 318 -22.13 53.39 3.47
CA ARG A 318 -21.53 54.26 2.43
C ARG A 318 -20.01 54.30 2.57
N THR A 319 -19.53 54.41 3.81
CA THR A 319 -18.09 54.41 4.14
C THR A 319 -17.46 53.06 3.84
N MET A 320 -18.15 51.94 4.11
CA MET A 320 -17.68 50.60 3.71
C MET A 320 -17.56 50.46 2.19
N ARG A 321 -18.57 50.87 1.42
CA ARG A 321 -18.54 50.77 -0.05
C ARG A 321 -17.40 51.58 -0.68
N THR A 322 -16.94 52.61 0.01
CA THR A 322 -15.81 53.44 -0.43
C THR A 322 -14.48 52.66 -0.37
N LEU A 323 -14.37 51.59 0.44
CA LEU A 323 -13.18 50.71 0.48
C LEU A 323 -12.84 50.12 -0.88
N ASP A 324 -13.85 49.63 -1.62
CA ASP A 324 -13.66 49.06 -2.96
C ASP A 324 -13.23 50.12 -4.00
N GLN A 325 -13.43 51.41 -3.70
CA GLN A 325 -13.03 52.52 -4.59
C GLN A 325 -11.60 53.00 -4.30
N ILE A 326 -11.20 53.01 -3.02
CA ILE A 326 -9.87 53.44 -2.58
C ILE A 326 -8.84 52.30 -2.60
N PHE A 327 -9.28 51.04 -2.60
CA PHE A 327 -8.41 49.87 -2.74
C PHE A 327 -8.80 49.06 -3.99
N LEU A 328 -8.05 49.28 -5.07
CA LEU A 328 -8.28 48.58 -6.33
C LEU A 328 -7.37 47.34 -6.39
N PHE A 329 -7.89 46.20 -5.91
CA PHE A 329 -7.21 44.91 -5.98
C PHE A 329 -7.46 44.16 -7.30
N GLU A 330 -8.31 44.67 -8.18
CA GLU A 330 -8.53 44.05 -9.50
C GLU A 330 -7.28 44.16 -10.39
N GLU A 331 -6.69 43.01 -10.74
CA GLU A 331 -5.78 42.93 -11.88
C GLU A 331 -6.54 43.34 -13.15
N LYS A 332 -6.14 44.46 -13.76
CA LYS A 332 -6.40 44.66 -15.19
C LYS A 332 -5.71 43.52 -15.92
N LYS A 333 -6.47 42.53 -16.37
CA LYS A 333 -6.04 41.64 -17.46
C LYS A 333 -5.59 42.53 -18.61
N GLN A 334 -4.29 42.54 -18.87
CA GLN A 334 -3.69 43.09 -20.08
C GLN A 334 -3.51 41.97 -21.09
#